data_AF-A0A9X4APG1-F1
#
_entry.id   AF-A0A9X4APG1-F1
#
_cell.length_a   1.000
_cell.length_b   1.000
_cell.length_c   1.000
_cell.angle_alpha   90.00
_cell.angle_beta   90.00
_cell.angle_gamma   90.00
#
_symmetry.space_group_name_H-M   'P 1'
#
loop_
_entity.id
_entity.type
_entity.pdbx_description
1 polymer ?
#
loop_
_entity_poly.entity_id
_entity_poly.type
_entity_poly.pdbx_seq_one_letter_code
_entity_poly.pdbx_strand_id
1 'polypeptide(L)'
;MRMLSILLLVSAGFMGLAACSDEPSNGAGGNGGSAGSAGMGGMGGTGGGMGGGMGGTGGGAAMGGYCGKSCAMPADCCPMGVPNCPGNYPNNWTCDDGVCGPPQCTGDADCTFGGAAPDFKCFTINDYKTCAEGCAADADCPMNTKCIGEDDNGAKYCSAEPMMTGGCMADADCNGYGKCNTASGVCECAADADCTGAGVDTCVL
;
A
#
# COMPACT_ATOMS: atom_id res chain seq x y z
N MET A 1 -25.55 38.53 -40.24
CA MET A 1 -25.45 39.99 -39.97
C MET A 1 -25.34 40.18 -38.46
N ARG A 2 -24.38 41.00 -38.03
CA ARG A 2 -24.18 41.57 -36.68
C ARG A 2 -23.75 40.55 -35.60
N MET A 3 -22.46 40.56 -35.23
CA MET A 3 -21.86 41.36 -34.13
C MET A 3 -22.22 40.72 -32.78
N LEU A 4 -21.30 40.44 -31.85
CA LEU A 4 -20.33 41.38 -31.32
C LEU A 4 -19.29 40.64 -30.43
N SER A 5 -18.05 41.14 -30.51
CA SER A 5 -16.91 41.07 -29.60
C SER A 5 -17.16 40.87 -28.10
N ILE A 6 -16.33 40.04 -27.44
CA ILE A 6 -15.65 40.43 -26.18
C ILE A 6 -14.16 40.06 -26.30
N LEU A 7 -13.35 41.07 -25.99
CA LEU A 7 -11.92 41.23 -26.15
C LEU A 7 -11.33 41.48 -24.75
N LEU A 8 -10.11 40.98 -24.51
CA LEU A 8 -9.08 41.44 -23.56
C LEU A 8 -9.21 41.15 -22.04
N LEU A 9 -8.15 40.50 -21.52
CA LEU A 9 -7.15 41.01 -20.54
C LEU A 9 -6.27 39.80 -20.11
N VAL A 10 -5.08 39.56 -20.65
CA VAL A 10 -3.76 40.10 -20.24
C VAL A 10 -3.59 40.33 -18.74
N SER A 11 -2.86 39.42 -18.08
CA SER A 11 -1.94 39.76 -17.00
C SER A 11 -0.72 38.83 -17.05
N ALA A 12 0.40 39.43 -17.39
CA ALA A 12 1.73 38.87 -17.29
C ALA A 12 2.29 39.13 -15.89
N GLY A 13 3.16 38.22 -15.42
CA GLY A 13 4.25 38.55 -14.50
C GLY A 13 4.04 38.13 -13.05
N PHE A 14 4.83 37.15 -12.62
CA PHE A 14 5.78 37.38 -11.53
C PHE A 14 6.96 36.40 -11.67
N MET A 15 8.10 36.93 -12.12
CA MET A 15 9.40 36.30 -11.85
C MET A 15 9.77 36.63 -10.41
N GLY A 16 9.98 35.60 -9.59
CA GLY A 16 10.53 35.72 -8.24
C GLY A 16 11.71 34.77 -8.10
N LEU A 17 12.87 35.20 -8.59
CA LEU A 17 14.18 34.68 -8.18
C LEU A 17 14.59 35.46 -6.92
N ALA A 18 14.74 34.76 -5.80
CA ALA A 18 15.58 35.19 -4.69
C ALA A 18 16.34 33.97 -4.16
N ALA A 19 17.66 34.13 -4.15
CA ALA A 19 18.66 33.22 -3.62
C ALA A 19 18.78 33.32 -2.08
N CYS A 20 19.67 32.48 -1.53
CA CYS A 20 20.25 32.37 -0.17
C CYS A 20 19.35 31.74 0.93
N SER A 21 19.81 30.82 1.78
CA SER A 21 21.18 30.58 2.31
C SER A 21 21.44 29.12 2.68
N ASP A 22 22.71 28.72 2.56
CA ASP A 22 23.38 27.68 3.34
C ASP A 22 23.37 28.00 4.85
N GLU A 23 23.06 27.01 5.70
CA GLU A 23 23.60 26.94 7.06
C GLU A 23 23.71 25.46 7.51
N PRO A 24 24.93 24.97 7.84
CA PRO A 24 25.14 23.62 8.37
C PRO A 24 24.96 23.62 9.88
N SER A 25 23.90 22.99 10.39
CA SER A 25 23.78 22.75 11.84
C SER A 25 24.53 21.48 12.24
N ASN A 26 25.79 21.68 12.61
CA ASN A 26 26.56 20.77 13.46
C ASN A 26 25.86 20.63 14.82
N GLY A 27 25.11 19.55 15.01
CA GLY A 27 24.60 19.11 16.31
C GLY A 27 25.48 17.99 16.87
N ALA A 28 26.52 18.37 17.61
CA ALA A 28 27.31 17.46 18.41
C ALA A 28 26.59 17.11 19.72
N GLY A 29 26.75 15.85 20.16
CA GLY A 29 26.78 15.53 21.59
C GLY A 29 25.50 14.95 22.19
N GLY A 30 25.57 13.66 22.56
CA GLY A 30 24.54 12.99 23.35
C GLY A 30 24.93 11.59 23.80
N ASN A 31 26.14 11.41 24.33
CA ASN A 31 26.49 10.20 25.08
C ASN A 31 25.86 10.28 26.47
N GLY A 32 24.94 9.36 26.78
CA GLY A 32 24.36 9.19 28.12
C GLY A 32 23.98 7.74 28.34
N GLY A 33 24.93 6.96 28.87
CA GLY A 33 24.65 5.62 29.39
C GLY A 33 24.13 5.66 30.82
N SER A 34 23.41 4.60 31.22
CA SER A 34 23.32 3.96 32.56
C SER A 34 22.17 2.95 32.49
N ALA A 35 22.40 1.64 32.49
CA ALA A 35 22.74 0.76 33.61
C ALA A 35 21.59 0.58 34.64
N GLY A 36 21.13 -0.68 34.79
CA GLY A 36 20.20 -1.16 35.82
C GLY A 36 18.82 -1.52 35.22
N SER A 37 18.29 -2.73 35.32
CA SER A 37 18.36 -3.66 36.45
C SER A 37 18.18 -5.11 36.00
N ALA A 38 18.97 -5.99 36.63
CA ALA A 38 18.76 -7.42 36.63
C ALA A 38 17.46 -7.76 37.39
N GLY A 39 16.56 -8.50 36.75
CA GLY A 39 15.41 -9.14 37.38
C GLY A 39 15.52 -10.65 37.21
N MET A 40 16.14 -11.32 38.19
CA MET A 40 16.01 -12.76 38.39
C MET A 40 14.72 -13.03 39.15
N GLY A 41 13.92 -14.01 38.72
CA GLY A 41 12.90 -14.63 39.58
C GLY A 41 11.68 -15.16 38.83
N GLY A 42 11.59 -16.48 38.69
CA GLY A 42 10.40 -17.13 38.15
C GLY A 42 10.57 -18.63 37.94
N MET A 43 10.83 -19.38 39.01
CA MET A 43 10.70 -20.83 39.03
C MET A 43 9.22 -21.24 39.06
N GLY A 44 8.90 -22.34 38.35
CA GLY A 44 7.87 -23.28 38.81
C GLY A 44 6.54 -23.23 38.06
N GLY A 45 6.39 -24.10 37.06
CA GLY A 45 5.14 -24.34 36.37
C GLY A 45 5.13 -25.69 35.65
N THR A 46 5.30 -26.78 36.40
CA THR A 46 5.09 -28.15 35.91
C THR A 46 3.60 -28.38 35.71
N GLY A 47 3.11 -28.15 34.49
CA GLY A 47 1.74 -28.43 34.07
C GLY A 47 1.75 -29.30 32.82
N GLY A 48 1.64 -30.62 33.01
CA GLY A 48 1.44 -31.57 31.93
C GLY A 48 0.07 -31.33 31.27
N GLY A 49 0.09 -30.78 30.06
CA GLY A 49 -1.06 -30.73 29.16
C GLY A 49 -0.89 -31.78 28.08
N MET A 50 -1.77 -32.77 28.08
CA MET A 50 -1.82 -33.85 27.11
C MET A 50 -1.95 -33.32 25.69
N GLY A 51 -1.19 -33.93 24.78
CA GLY A 51 -1.25 -33.69 23.36
C GLY A 51 -2.67 -33.85 22.82
N GLY A 52 -3.17 -32.76 22.24
CA GLY A 52 -4.24 -32.76 21.26
C GLY A 52 -3.69 -32.06 20.03
N GLY A 53 -2.93 -32.78 19.22
CA GLY A 53 -2.53 -32.32 17.90
C GLY A 53 -3.79 -32.17 17.05
N MET A 54 -4.33 -30.96 17.02
CA MET A 54 -5.29 -30.55 16.01
C MET A 54 -4.52 -30.48 14.71
N GLY A 55 -4.47 -31.61 14.00
CA GLY A 55 -4.22 -31.65 12.56
C GLY A 55 -5.36 -30.90 11.89
N GLY A 56 -5.28 -29.57 11.90
CA GLY A 56 -6.06 -28.72 11.04
C GLY A 56 -5.54 -28.89 9.62
N THR A 57 -6.05 -29.88 8.90
CA THR A 57 -6.17 -29.80 7.44
C THR A 57 -7.19 -28.71 7.13
N GLY A 58 -6.85 -27.46 7.45
CA GLY A 58 -7.38 -26.30 6.77
C GLY A 58 -6.69 -26.28 5.43
N GLY A 59 -7.16 -27.12 4.50
CA GLY A 59 -6.94 -26.87 3.08
C GLY A 59 -7.65 -25.57 2.79
N GLY A 60 -6.99 -24.44 3.08
CA GLY A 60 -7.42 -23.14 2.59
C GLY A 60 -7.63 -23.35 1.11
N ALA A 61 -8.85 -23.10 0.64
CA ALA A 61 -9.13 -23.14 -0.79
C ALA A 61 -8.00 -22.37 -1.46
N ALA A 62 -7.30 -23.00 -2.41
CA ALA A 62 -6.26 -22.33 -3.15
C ALA A 62 -6.87 -21.02 -3.65
N MET A 63 -6.42 -19.89 -3.10
CA MET A 63 -6.89 -18.60 -3.58
C MET A 63 -6.47 -18.56 -5.04
N GLY A 64 -7.41 -18.34 -5.96
CA GLY A 64 -7.05 -18.18 -7.34
C GLY A 64 -6.09 -17.00 -7.50
N GLY A 65 -5.28 -17.03 -8.56
CA GLY A 65 -4.29 -15.98 -8.79
C GLY A 65 -4.92 -14.62 -9.03
N TYR A 66 -4.10 -13.58 -9.13
CA TYR A 66 -4.52 -12.24 -9.50
C TYR A 66 -3.88 -11.80 -10.82
N CYS A 67 -4.57 -10.96 -11.59
CA CYS A 67 -4.03 -10.40 -12.82
C CYS A 67 -3.07 -9.24 -12.54
N GLY A 68 -1.80 -9.42 -12.90
CA GLY A 68 -0.75 -8.42 -12.85
C GLY A 68 -0.33 -7.93 -14.23
N LYS A 69 0.40 -6.81 -14.26
CA LYS A 69 1.07 -6.30 -15.45
C LYS A 69 2.44 -6.94 -15.59
N SER A 70 2.77 -7.51 -16.74
CA SER A 70 4.12 -8.01 -16.99
C SER A 70 5.13 -6.87 -17.14
N CYS A 71 6.38 -7.14 -16.81
CA CYS A 71 7.47 -6.19 -16.95
C CYS A 71 8.81 -6.90 -17.20
N ALA A 72 9.71 -6.22 -17.89
CA ALA A 72 11.11 -6.62 -17.98
C ALA A 72 11.99 -5.79 -17.02
N MET A 73 11.55 -4.57 -16.70
CA MET A 73 12.21 -3.67 -15.76
C MET A 73 11.19 -2.79 -15.03
N PRO A 74 11.55 -2.19 -13.87
CA PRO A 74 10.65 -1.33 -13.10
C PRO A 74 10.04 -0.16 -13.90
N ALA A 75 10.73 0.35 -14.92
CA ALA A 75 10.22 1.41 -15.78
C ALA A 75 9.00 1.00 -16.63
N ASP A 76 8.82 -0.29 -16.90
CA ASP A 76 7.65 -0.79 -17.64
C ASP A 76 6.38 -0.70 -16.80
N CYS A 77 6.51 -0.66 -15.47
CA CYS A 77 5.41 -0.56 -14.52
C CYS A 77 4.87 0.85 -14.36
N CYS A 78 5.60 1.83 -14.86
CA CYS A 78 5.23 3.23 -14.77
C CYS A 78 3.99 3.56 -15.63
N PRO A 79 2.99 4.24 -15.07
CA PRO A 79 1.92 4.81 -15.88
C PRO A 79 2.50 5.84 -16.86
N MET A 80 1.98 5.86 -18.09
CA MET A 80 2.48 6.78 -19.12
C MET A 80 2.33 8.24 -18.67
N GLY A 81 3.41 9.01 -18.80
CA GLY A 81 3.43 10.44 -18.48
C GLY A 81 3.69 10.77 -17.01
N VAL A 82 3.92 9.77 -16.14
CA VAL A 82 4.36 10.03 -14.76
C VAL A 82 5.84 10.39 -14.76
N PRO A 83 6.21 11.64 -14.42
CA PRO A 83 7.62 12.03 -14.35
C PRO A 83 8.32 11.30 -13.20
N ASN A 84 9.62 11.05 -13.36
CA ASN A 84 10.46 10.38 -12.35
C ASN A 84 9.93 9.00 -11.93
N CYS A 85 9.54 8.18 -12.92
CA CYS A 85 9.15 6.79 -12.70
C CYS A 85 10.10 5.86 -13.49
N PRO A 86 10.77 4.90 -12.83
CA PRO A 86 10.76 4.64 -11.39
C PRO A 86 11.51 5.76 -10.64
N GLY A 87 11.07 6.08 -9.43
CA GLY A 87 11.65 7.13 -8.59
C GLY A 87 11.47 6.87 -7.10
N ASN A 88 11.37 7.93 -6.30
CA ASN A 88 11.00 7.80 -4.88
C ASN A 88 9.48 7.54 -4.73
N TYR A 89 9.07 7.00 -3.59
CA TYR A 89 7.65 6.82 -3.25
C TYR A 89 6.87 8.14 -3.45
N PRO A 90 5.68 8.13 -4.08
CA PRO A 90 4.86 6.97 -4.48
C PRO A 90 5.15 6.43 -5.90
N ASN A 91 6.28 6.79 -6.53
CA ASN A 91 6.63 6.40 -7.91
C ASN A 91 7.70 5.30 -7.98
N ASN A 92 8.00 4.62 -6.87
CA ASN A 92 9.00 3.57 -6.80
C ASN A 92 8.42 2.19 -7.16
N TRP A 93 7.82 2.09 -8.35
CA TRP A 93 7.31 0.83 -8.89
C TRP A 93 8.43 -0.20 -8.99
N THR A 94 8.10 -1.47 -8.77
CA THR A 94 9.05 -2.59 -8.85
C THR A 94 8.65 -3.55 -9.98
N CYS A 95 9.62 -4.34 -10.44
CA CYS A 95 9.39 -5.43 -11.38
C CYS A 95 9.97 -6.70 -10.76
N ASP A 96 9.13 -7.42 -10.04
CA ASP A 96 9.50 -8.58 -9.25
C ASP A 96 8.99 -9.83 -9.97
N ASP A 97 9.88 -10.76 -10.28
CA ASP A 97 9.57 -12.00 -11.02
C ASP A 97 8.83 -11.77 -12.36
N GLY A 98 9.12 -10.66 -13.03
CA GLY A 98 8.51 -10.29 -14.31
C GLY A 98 7.11 -9.68 -14.19
N VAL A 99 6.67 -9.35 -12.98
CA VAL A 99 5.37 -8.72 -12.70
C VAL A 99 5.56 -7.40 -11.98
N CYS A 100 4.77 -6.40 -12.36
CA CYS A 100 4.78 -5.10 -11.72
C CYS A 100 4.24 -5.17 -10.30
N GLY A 101 5.12 -4.86 -9.34
CA GLY A 101 4.75 -4.62 -7.96
C GLY A 101 4.27 -3.18 -7.76
N PRO A 102 3.31 -2.94 -6.85
CA PRO A 102 2.90 -1.58 -6.55
C PRO A 102 4.01 -0.82 -5.77
N PRO A 103 3.95 0.52 -5.71
CA PRO A 103 4.97 1.33 -5.03
C PRO A 103 4.97 1.13 -3.51
N GLN A 104 6.14 0.84 -2.94
CA GLN A 104 6.28 0.49 -1.53
C GLN A 104 6.95 1.60 -0.71
N CYS A 105 6.40 1.98 0.43
CA CYS A 105 7.11 2.90 1.33
C CYS A 105 8.34 2.21 1.93
N THR A 106 9.43 2.96 2.15
CA THR A 106 10.63 2.45 2.83
C THR A 106 10.58 2.70 4.33
N GLY A 107 9.91 3.77 4.75
CA GLY A 107 9.59 4.10 6.14
C GLY A 107 8.57 5.23 6.25
N ASP A 108 8.21 5.59 7.48
CA ASP A 108 7.11 6.53 7.77
C ASP A 108 7.27 7.91 7.11
N ALA A 109 8.52 8.37 6.91
CA ALA A 109 8.79 9.66 6.26
C ALA A 109 8.19 9.74 4.84
N ASP A 110 8.18 8.63 4.09
CA ASP A 110 7.62 8.54 2.75
C ASP A 110 6.09 8.72 2.75
N CYS A 111 5.45 8.35 3.86
CA CYS A 111 4.00 8.37 4.03
C CYS A 111 3.45 9.72 4.48
N THR A 112 4.30 10.62 4.97
CA THR A 112 3.85 11.94 5.43
C THR A 112 3.45 12.88 4.31
N PHE A 113 3.81 12.56 3.05
CA PHE A 113 3.62 13.42 1.87
C PHE A 113 4.11 14.87 2.10
N GLY A 114 5.31 15.02 2.68
CA GLY A 114 5.86 16.34 3.02
C GLY A 114 5.16 17.02 4.19
N GLY A 115 4.58 16.23 5.10
CA GLY A 115 3.86 16.69 6.28
C GLY A 115 2.36 16.96 6.07
N ALA A 116 1.82 16.69 4.87
CA ALA A 116 0.39 16.81 4.61
C ALA A 116 -0.45 15.73 5.31
N ALA A 117 0.15 14.57 5.60
CA ALA A 117 -0.51 13.43 6.24
C ALA A 117 0.36 12.90 7.41
N PRO A 118 0.48 13.64 8.52
CA PRO A 118 1.41 13.29 9.61
C PRO A 118 1.08 11.97 10.31
N ASP A 119 -0.17 11.52 10.23
CA ASP A 119 -0.65 10.30 10.89
C ASP A 119 -0.48 9.03 10.03
N PHE A 120 -0.03 9.19 8.78
CA PHE A 120 0.23 8.07 7.89
C PHE A 120 1.59 7.45 8.21
N LYS A 121 1.60 6.12 8.32
CA LYS A 121 2.79 5.31 8.60
C LYS A 121 2.97 4.25 7.53
N CYS A 122 4.18 3.71 7.47
CA CYS A 122 4.52 2.63 6.57
C CYS A 122 4.23 1.28 7.24
N PHE A 123 3.13 0.65 6.84
CA PHE A 123 2.68 -0.65 7.37
C PHE A 123 3.14 -1.78 6.46
N THR A 124 3.48 -2.94 7.04
CA THR A 124 3.80 -4.17 6.29
C THR A 124 2.59 -5.09 6.31
N ILE A 125 2.00 -5.39 5.16
CA ILE A 125 0.81 -6.23 5.02
C ILE A 125 1.14 -7.34 4.03
N ASN A 126 1.21 -8.59 4.49
CA ASN A 126 1.66 -9.74 3.69
C ASN A 126 3.00 -9.47 2.99
N ASP A 127 4.02 -9.06 3.75
CA ASP A 127 5.35 -8.68 3.28
C ASP A 127 5.41 -7.44 2.34
N TYR A 128 4.27 -6.82 2.04
CA TYR A 128 4.18 -5.62 1.21
C TYR A 128 4.08 -4.35 2.06
N LYS A 129 4.89 -3.33 1.75
CA LYS A 129 4.86 -2.06 2.48
C LYS A 129 3.94 -1.01 1.85
N THR A 130 2.95 -0.53 2.60
CA THR A 130 2.01 0.50 2.15
C THR A 130 1.86 1.63 3.16
N CYS A 131 1.55 2.83 2.66
CA CYS A 131 1.18 3.94 3.53
C CYS A 131 -0.31 3.87 3.89
N ALA A 132 -0.60 3.78 5.18
CA ALA A 132 -1.96 3.86 5.70
C ALA A 132 -1.99 4.73 6.95
N GLU A 133 -3.19 5.18 7.34
CA GLU A 133 -3.40 5.94 8.57
C GLU A 133 -3.50 4.97 9.76
N GLY A 134 -2.64 5.16 10.76
CA GLY A 134 -2.71 4.35 11.97
C GLY A 134 -3.93 4.70 12.83
N CYS A 135 -4.50 3.74 13.54
CA CYS A 135 -5.68 3.97 14.37
C CYS A 135 -5.69 3.11 15.64
N ALA A 136 -6.45 3.54 16.65
CA ALA A 136 -6.76 2.75 17.83
C ALA A 136 -8.25 2.39 17.90
N ALA A 137 -9.12 3.20 17.30
CA ALA A 137 -10.56 2.99 17.20
C ALA A 137 -11.13 3.58 15.89
N ASP A 138 -12.35 3.20 15.53
CA ASP A 138 -13.05 3.70 14.33
C ASP A 138 -13.17 5.24 14.30
N ALA A 139 -13.19 5.89 15.46
CA ALA A 139 -13.26 7.35 15.56
C ALA A 139 -11.98 8.08 15.11
N ASP A 140 -10.86 7.36 15.02
CA ASP A 140 -9.59 7.90 14.52
C ASP A 140 -9.56 7.93 12.99
N CYS A 141 -10.48 7.22 12.34
CA CYS A 141 -10.48 7.01 10.90
C CYS A 141 -11.34 8.04 10.15
N PRO A 142 -10.93 8.45 8.93
CA PRO A 142 -11.70 9.36 8.10
C PRO A 142 -13.02 8.71 7.65
N MET A 143 -14.00 9.55 7.30
CA MET A 143 -15.34 9.09 6.91
C MET A 143 -15.26 8.02 5.80
N ASN A 144 -15.95 6.89 6.03
CA ASN A 144 -15.99 5.67 5.20
C ASN A 144 -14.85 4.65 5.41
N THR A 145 -14.03 4.83 6.44
CA THR A 145 -13.05 3.81 6.86
C THR A 145 -13.26 3.43 8.34
N LYS A 146 -12.78 2.25 8.71
CA LYS A 146 -12.83 1.72 10.07
C LYS A 146 -11.46 1.24 10.51
N CYS A 147 -11.26 1.15 11.82
CA CYS A 147 -10.01 0.69 12.40
C CYS A 147 -9.96 -0.84 12.45
N ILE A 148 -10.00 -1.45 11.26
CA ILE A 148 -10.12 -2.90 11.08
C ILE A 148 -8.91 -3.50 10.39
N GLY A 149 -8.08 -2.69 9.74
CA GLY A 149 -6.83 -3.14 9.14
C GLY A 149 -5.84 -3.56 10.22
N GLU A 150 -5.06 -4.61 9.98
CA GLU A 150 -3.99 -5.07 10.84
C GLU A 150 -2.80 -5.46 9.97
N ASP A 151 -1.62 -4.94 10.31
CA ASP A 151 -0.36 -5.25 9.64
C ASP A 151 0.25 -6.55 10.19
N ASP A 152 1.34 -7.02 9.59
CA ASP A 152 2.01 -8.27 9.97
C ASP A 152 2.60 -8.24 11.40
N ASN A 153 2.67 -7.05 12.02
CA ASN A 153 3.14 -6.84 13.39
C ASN A 153 2.00 -6.63 14.40
N GLY A 154 0.73 -6.69 13.95
CA GLY A 154 -0.46 -6.45 14.77
C GLY A 154 -0.82 -4.97 14.95
N ALA A 155 -0.17 -4.05 14.23
CA ALA A 155 -0.49 -2.63 14.26
C ALA A 155 -1.76 -2.36 13.45
N LYS A 156 -2.68 -1.58 14.03
CA LYS A 156 -3.97 -1.27 13.42
C LYS A 156 -3.89 -0.05 12.49
N TYR A 157 -4.58 -0.13 11.37
CA TYR A 157 -4.70 0.96 10.41
C TYR A 157 -6.13 1.10 9.88
N CYS A 158 -6.47 2.32 9.45
CA CYS A 158 -7.75 2.63 8.84
C CYS A 158 -7.85 1.97 7.47
N SER A 159 -8.84 1.12 7.32
CA SER A 159 -9.17 0.47 6.06
C SER A 159 -10.64 0.70 5.74
N ALA A 160 -10.97 0.81 4.46
CA ALA A 160 -12.36 0.72 4.07
C ALA A 160 -12.89 -0.65 4.50
N GLU A 161 -14.10 -0.71 5.05
CA GLU A 161 -14.78 -2.00 5.15
C GLU A 161 -14.75 -2.65 3.76
N PRO A 162 -14.50 -3.97 3.68
CA PRO A 162 -14.33 -4.63 2.39
C PRO A 162 -15.49 -4.23 1.48
N MET A 163 -15.17 -3.46 0.45
CA MET A 163 -16.12 -3.05 -0.59
C MET A 163 -16.70 -4.28 -1.33
N MET A 164 -16.21 -5.48 -1.01
CA MET A 164 -16.72 -6.78 -1.42
C MET A 164 -18.05 -7.16 -0.74
N THR A 165 -18.88 -6.20 -0.34
CA THR A 165 -20.30 -6.49 -0.16
C THR A 165 -21.04 -6.68 -1.48
N GLY A 166 -20.39 -6.38 -2.62
CA GLY A 166 -20.91 -6.67 -3.97
C GLY A 166 -20.43 -7.99 -4.58
N GLY A 167 -19.17 -8.39 -4.33
CA GLY A 167 -18.50 -9.47 -5.06
C GLY A 167 -18.60 -9.34 -6.59
N CYS A 168 -18.01 -10.27 -7.33
CA CYS A 168 -18.41 -10.52 -8.70
C CYS A 168 -19.56 -11.55 -8.71
N MET A 169 -20.49 -11.45 -9.66
CA MET A 169 -21.52 -12.47 -9.91
C MET A 169 -21.31 -13.17 -11.26
N ALA A 170 -20.58 -12.53 -12.18
CA ALA A 170 -20.19 -13.07 -13.46
C ALA A 170 -18.82 -12.52 -13.90
N ASP A 171 -18.16 -13.18 -14.85
CA ASP A 171 -16.85 -12.77 -15.37
C ASP A 171 -16.83 -11.33 -15.92
N ALA A 172 -17.96 -10.83 -16.42
CA ALA A 172 -18.09 -9.46 -16.90
C ALA A 172 -17.87 -8.41 -15.79
N ASP A 173 -18.18 -8.75 -14.53
CA ASP A 173 -17.99 -7.86 -13.38
C ASP A 173 -16.50 -7.66 -13.07
N CYS A 174 -15.66 -8.60 -13.51
CA CYS A 174 -14.22 -8.55 -13.34
C CYS A 174 -13.50 -7.63 -14.32
N ASN A 175 -14.20 -7.09 -15.33
CA ASN A 175 -13.63 -6.13 -16.30
C ASN A 175 -12.30 -6.60 -16.95
N GLY A 176 -12.12 -7.91 -17.09
CA GLY A 176 -10.90 -8.52 -17.64
C GLY A 176 -9.75 -8.70 -16.65
N TYR A 177 -9.92 -8.39 -15.36
CA TYR A 177 -8.93 -8.63 -14.30
C TYR A 177 -9.05 -10.04 -13.69
N GLY A 178 -9.42 -11.03 -14.50
CA GLY A 178 -9.68 -12.42 -14.08
C GLY A 178 -11.09 -12.88 -14.40
N LYS A 179 -11.44 -14.06 -13.87
CA LYS A 179 -12.75 -14.68 -13.93
C LYS A 179 -13.42 -14.63 -12.57
N CYS A 180 -14.74 -14.59 -12.58
CA CYS A 180 -15.48 -14.51 -11.33
C CYS A 180 -15.56 -15.88 -10.66
N ASN A 181 -14.92 -16.00 -9.49
CA ASN A 181 -15.19 -17.09 -8.59
C ASN A 181 -16.49 -16.79 -7.82
N THR A 182 -17.63 -17.25 -8.38
CA THR A 182 -18.96 -17.02 -7.79
C THR A 182 -19.14 -17.59 -6.38
N ALA A 183 -18.26 -18.49 -5.92
CA ALA A 183 -18.29 -19.00 -4.55
C ALA A 183 -17.63 -18.04 -3.55
N SER A 184 -16.52 -17.40 -3.93
CA SER A 184 -15.83 -16.39 -3.10
C SER A 184 -16.33 -14.96 -3.34
N GLY A 185 -16.95 -14.72 -4.50
CA GLY A 185 -17.27 -13.38 -4.99
C GLY A 185 -16.04 -12.59 -5.44
N VAL A 186 -14.91 -13.24 -5.72
CA VAL A 186 -13.64 -12.59 -6.06
C VAL A 186 -13.27 -12.85 -7.52
N CYS A 187 -12.66 -11.85 -8.15
CA CYS A 187 -12.06 -11.99 -9.48
C CYS A 187 -10.69 -12.62 -9.37
N GLU A 188 -10.55 -13.82 -9.90
CA GLU A 188 -9.37 -14.68 -9.79
C GLU A 188 -8.94 -15.14 -11.19
N CYS A 189 -7.66 -15.35 -11.42
CA CYS A 189 -7.14 -15.92 -12.65
C CYS A 189 -6.53 -17.30 -12.40
N ALA A 190 -6.59 -18.17 -13.41
CA ALA A 190 -5.89 -19.46 -13.41
C ALA A 190 -4.79 -19.52 -14.48
N ALA A 191 -4.86 -18.62 -15.46
CA ALA A 191 -3.87 -18.47 -16.53
C ALA A 191 -3.85 -17.03 -17.06
N ASP A 192 -2.77 -16.64 -17.73
CA ASP A 192 -2.60 -15.32 -18.35
C ASP A 192 -3.75 -14.94 -19.29
N ALA A 193 -4.35 -15.93 -19.96
CA ALA A 193 -5.50 -15.73 -20.86
C ALA A 193 -6.76 -15.20 -20.14
N ASP A 194 -6.83 -15.30 -18.82
CA ASP A 194 -7.92 -14.73 -18.01
C ASP A 194 -7.71 -13.21 -17.76
N CYS A 195 -6.51 -12.69 -18.01
CA CYS A 195 -6.10 -11.31 -17.81
C CYS A 195 -6.21 -10.51 -19.11
N THR A 196 -7.41 -10.04 -19.41
CA THR A 196 -7.75 -9.29 -20.64
C THR A 196 -7.99 -7.80 -20.40
N GLY A 197 -7.92 -7.36 -19.14
CA GLY A 197 -8.08 -5.98 -18.71
C GLY A 197 -6.96 -5.08 -19.24
N ALA A 198 -7.26 -3.80 -19.43
CA ALA A 198 -6.25 -2.86 -19.88
C ALA A 198 -5.11 -2.74 -18.84
N GLY A 199 -3.88 -3.01 -19.28
CA GLY A 199 -2.69 -2.87 -18.45
C GLY A 199 -2.38 -4.08 -17.57
N VAL A 200 -3.06 -5.21 -17.74
CA VAL A 200 -2.71 -6.51 -17.13
C VAL A 200 -2.68 -7.60 -18.20
N ASP A 201 -1.79 -8.56 -18.05
CA ASP A 201 -1.54 -9.59 -19.06
C ASP A 201 -0.92 -10.88 -18.49
N THR A 202 -0.69 -10.94 -17.17
CA THR A 202 -0.10 -12.11 -16.52
C THR A 202 -0.92 -12.51 -15.30
N CYS A 203 -1.13 -13.81 -15.11
CA CYS A 203 -1.75 -14.35 -13.91
C CYS A 203 -0.69 -14.73 -12.87
N VAL A 204 -0.76 -14.11 -11.70
CA VAL A 204 0.14 -14.37 -10.57
C VAL A 204 -0.53 -15.34 -9.61
N LEU A 205 0.07 -16.51 -9.40
CA LEU A 205 -0.45 -17.61 -8.58
C LEU A 205 0.25 -17.72 -7.22
#